data_AF-A0A7W1A431-F1
#
_entry.id   AF-A0A7W1A431-F1
#
_cell.length_a   1.000
_cell.length_b   1.000
_cell.length_c   1.000
_cell.angle_alpha   90.00
_cell.angle_beta   90.00
_cell.angle_gamma   90.00
#
_symmetry.space_group_name_H-M   'P 1'
#
loop_
_entity.id
_entity.type
_entity.pdbx_description
1 polymer ?
#
loop_
_entity_poly.entity_id
_entity_poly.type
_entity_poly.pdbx_seq_one_letter_code
_entity_poly.pdbx_strand_id
1 'polypeptide(L)'
;MRMLLALLLVGACAGDETDVGKGPVCSGMLYDNCAQEHDCMSNECRTYTAEGYNVCTQQCSASVPCPDKDGMPVTCDMASGVCKIAPRDCRVLP
;
A
#
# COMPACT_ATOMS: atom_id res chain seq x y z
N MET A 1 -9.90 28.06 46.25
CA MET A 1 -9.33 26.77 45.79
C MET A 1 -10.51 25.85 45.50
N ARG A 2 -10.83 25.46 44.27
CA ARG A 2 -9.98 24.71 43.33
C ARG A 2 -10.41 25.00 41.88
N MET A 3 -9.43 25.38 41.08
CA MET A 3 -9.45 25.42 39.62
C MET A 3 -8.61 24.23 39.12
N LEU A 4 -8.77 23.87 37.83
CA LEU A 4 -8.14 22.80 37.01
C LEU A 4 -9.15 21.66 36.73
N LEU A 5 -9.80 21.51 35.56
CA LEU A 5 -9.43 21.69 34.14
C LEU A 5 -8.45 20.61 33.65
N ALA A 6 -8.98 19.58 32.96
CA ALA A 6 -8.30 18.84 31.89
C ALA A 6 -9.29 17.93 31.13
N LEU A 7 -9.66 18.36 29.91
CA LEU A 7 -10.07 17.51 28.79
C LEU A 7 -8.90 16.60 28.36
N LEU A 8 -9.18 15.40 27.82
CA LEU A 8 -8.54 14.74 26.65
C LEU A 8 -8.98 13.24 26.66
N LEU A 9 -9.91 12.79 25.81
CA LEU A 9 -9.82 12.47 24.37
C LEU A 9 -9.24 11.07 24.07
N VAL A 10 -10.10 10.28 23.42
CA VAL A 10 -9.84 9.28 22.35
C VAL A 10 -9.44 7.86 22.78
N GLY A 11 -10.15 6.91 22.16
CA GLY A 11 -10.12 5.49 22.42
C GLY A 11 -8.78 4.84 22.15
N ALA A 12 -8.39 3.99 23.09
CA ALA A 12 -7.36 2.99 22.91
C ALA A 12 -7.95 1.83 22.09
N CYS A 13 -7.90 1.94 20.76
CA CYS A 13 -7.63 0.74 19.98
C CYS A 13 -6.15 0.41 20.20
N ALA A 14 -5.90 -0.61 21.02
CA ALA A 14 -4.61 -1.29 21.08
C ALA A 14 -4.37 -1.89 19.69
N GLY A 15 -3.63 -1.18 18.84
CA GLY A 15 -3.12 -1.64 17.57
C GLY A 15 -1.61 -1.72 17.70
N ASP A 16 -1.10 -2.94 17.64
CA ASP A 16 0.31 -3.31 17.48
C ASP A 16 1.10 -2.25 16.72
N GLU A 17 2.20 -1.83 17.33
CA GLU A 17 3.21 -0.94 16.79
C GLU A 17 3.89 -1.62 15.59
N THR A 18 3.19 -1.65 14.46
CA THR A 18 3.82 -2.01 13.18
C THR A 18 4.83 -0.92 12.85
N ASP A 19 5.98 -1.38 12.38
CA ASP A 19 7.23 -0.66 12.14
C ASP A 19 7.08 0.42 11.04
N VAL A 20 6.21 1.41 11.24
CA VAL A 20 5.98 2.54 10.34
C VAL A 20 7.23 3.42 10.33
N GLY A 21 8.22 3.06 9.51
CA GLY A 21 9.39 3.92 9.26
C GLY A 21 10.71 3.25 8.84
N LYS A 22 10.85 1.92 8.87
CA LYS A 22 12.17 1.29 8.61
C LYS A 22 12.45 0.87 7.16
N GLY A 23 11.48 0.90 6.26
CA GLY A 23 11.69 0.61 4.83
C GLY A 23 12.24 1.80 4.04
N PRO A 24 12.94 1.61 2.90
CA PRO A 24 13.34 2.69 1.99
C PRO A 24 12.11 3.47 1.51
N VAL A 25 12.31 4.70 1.02
CA VAL A 25 11.23 5.46 0.39
C VAL A 25 10.80 4.74 -0.88
N CYS A 26 9.49 4.61 -1.08
CA CYS A 26 8.94 4.04 -2.32
C CYS A 26 9.34 4.91 -3.51
N SER A 27 9.78 4.23 -4.57
CA SER A 27 10.17 4.88 -5.83
C SER A 27 8.97 5.18 -6.73
N GLY A 28 7.80 4.63 -6.40
CA GLY A 28 6.61 4.65 -7.24
C GLY A 28 6.65 3.61 -8.36
N MET A 29 7.62 2.69 -8.33
CA MET A 29 7.72 1.61 -9.29
C MET A 29 6.62 0.58 -9.09
N LEU A 30 6.43 -0.27 -10.11
CA LEU A 30 5.51 -1.38 -10.02
C LEU A 30 5.81 -2.24 -8.80
N TYR A 31 4.75 -2.55 -8.06
CA TYR A 31 4.73 -3.29 -6.81
C TYR A 31 5.24 -2.54 -5.57
N ASP A 32 5.52 -1.24 -5.63
CA ASP A 32 5.74 -0.42 -4.44
C ASP A 32 4.44 -0.17 -3.67
N ASN A 33 4.54 0.16 -2.37
CA ASN A 33 3.43 0.72 -1.62
C ASN A 33 3.04 2.09 -2.20
N CYS A 34 1.76 2.43 -2.10
CA CYS A 34 1.21 3.72 -2.49
C CYS A 34 0.05 4.12 -1.58
N ALA A 35 -0.21 5.41 -1.44
CA ALA A 35 -1.41 5.94 -0.80
C ALA A 35 -2.47 6.36 -1.83
N GLN A 36 -2.01 6.81 -3.01
CA GLN A 36 -2.83 7.44 -4.05
C GLN A 36 -2.17 7.25 -5.43
N GLU A 37 -2.93 7.46 -6.50
CA GLU A 37 -2.49 7.12 -7.86
C GLU A 37 -1.21 7.84 -8.27
N HIS A 38 -1.03 9.09 -7.83
CA HIS A 38 0.12 9.91 -8.20
C HIS A 38 1.42 9.54 -7.48
N ASP A 39 1.38 8.61 -6.53
CA ASP A 39 2.58 8.01 -5.96
C ASP A 39 3.21 7.00 -6.92
N CYS A 40 2.45 6.53 -7.91
CA CYS A 40 2.86 5.49 -8.84
C CYS A 40 3.23 6.05 -10.20
N MET A 41 4.34 5.57 -10.77
CA MET A 41 4.73 5.89 -12.15
C MET A 41 3.71 5.40 -13.18
N SER A 42 2.95 4.36 -12.84
CA SER A 42 1.85 3.84 -13.65
C SER A 42 0.57 4.68 -13.54
N ASN A 43 0.50 5.64 -12.61
CA ASN A 43 -0.72 6.32 -12.18
C ASN A 43 -1.83 5.35 -11.72
N GLU A 44 -1.47 4.17 -11.22
CA GLU A 44 -2.42 3.14 -10.79
C GLU A 44 -2.03 2.62 -9.40
N CYS A 45 -2.64 3.20 -8.36
CA CYS A 45 -2.55 2.72 -6.99
C CYS A 45 -3.79 1.88 -6.65
N ARG A 46 -3.62 0.58 -6.44
CA ARG A 46 -4.74 -0.33 -6.18
C ARG A 46 -4.85 -0.69 -4.71
N THR A 47 -6.03 -0.44 -4.15
CA THR A 47 -6.38 -0.90 -2.80
C THR A 47 -6.96 -2.31 -2.81
N TYR A 48 -6.38 -3.17 -1.98
CA TYR A 48 -6.84 -4.52 -1.69
C TYR A 48 -7.34 -4.54 -0.24
N THR A 49 -8.58 -4.08 -0.04
CA THR A 49 -9.15 -3.85 1.31
C THR A 49 -9.27 -5.12 2.13
N ALA A 50 -9.55 -6.26 1.49
CA ALA A 50 -9.66 -7.54 2.21
C ALA A 50 -8.29 -7.99 2.77
N GLU A 51 -7.20 -7.55 2.15
CA GLU A 51 -5.83 -7.86 2.52
C GLU A 51 -5.11 -6.72 3.27
N GLY A 52 -5.71 -5.52 3.31
CA GLY A 52 -5.23 -4.38 4.08
C GLY A 52 -4.01 -3.66 3.49
N TYR A 53 -3.80 -3.73 2.17
CA TYR A 53 -2.67 -3.06 1.52
C TYR A 53 -3.06 -2.31 0.25
N ASN A 54 -2.20 -1.36 -0.13
CA ASN A 54 -2.24 -0.62 -1.38
C ASN A 54 -0.95 -0.86 -2.14
N VAL A 55 -1.03 -0.98 -3.47
CA VAL A 55 0.15 -1.27 -4.28
C VAL A 55 0.10 -0.58 -5.64
N CYS A 56 1.24 -0.04 -6.08
CA CYS A 56 1.41 0.42 -7.45
C CYS A 56 1.31 -0.78 -8.38
N THR A 57 0.33 -0.78 -9.26
CA THR A 57 0.08 -1.88 -10.18
C THR A 57 -0.04 -1.39 -11.62
N GLN A 58 -0.35 -2.30 -12.53
CA GLN A 58 -0.63 -2.01 -13.92
C GLN A 58 -1.75 -2.91 -14.41
N GLN A 59 -2.36 -2.51 -15.52
CA GLN A 59 -3.32 -3.34 -16.22
C GLN A 59 -2.65 -4.60 -16.78
N CYS A 60 -3.39 -5.70 -16.77
CA CYS A 60 -2.96 -6.99 -17.29
C CYS A 60 -4.13 -7.74 -17.92
N SER A 61 -3.80 -8.75 -18.72
CA SER A 61 -4.78 -9.66 -19.33
C SER A 61 -4.11 -10.98 -19.68
N ALA A 62 -4.87 -11.93 -20.25
CA ALA A 62 -4.31 -13.16 -20.79
C ALA A 62 -3.23 -12.94 -21.86
N SER A 63 -3.29 -11.81 -22.57
CA SER A 63 -2.32 -11.44 -23.62
C SER A 63 -1.25 -10.44 -23.16
N VAL A 64 -1.41 -9.87 -21.96
CA VAL A 64 -0.49 -8.88 -21.38
C VAL A 64 -0.19 -9.33 -19.94
N PRO A 65 0.85 -10.15 -19.75
CA PRO A 65 1.17 -10.71 -18.45
C PRO A 65 1.72 -9.64 -17.50
N CYS A 66 1.64 -9.94 -16.20
CA CYS A 66 2.29 -9.12 -15.18
C CYS A 66 3.81 -9.35 -15.19
N PRO A 67 4.62 -8.29 -15.09
CA PRO A 67 6.05 -8.41 -14.85
C PRO A 67 6.34 -9.20 -13.57
N ASP A 68 7.44 -9.94 -13.56
CA ASP A 68 7.87 -10.61 -12.34
C ASP A 68 8.28 -9.60 -11.26
N LYS A 69 8.00 -9.94 -10.00
CA LYS A 69 8.47 -9.18 -8.84
C LYS A 69 9.66 -9.92 -8.24
N ASP A 70 10.87 -9.39 -8.44
CA ASP A 70 12.10 -9.97 -7.87
C ASP A 70 12.33 -11.44 -8.28
N GLY A 71 11.98 -11.77 -9.53
CA GLY A 71 12.04 -13.13 -10.05
C GLY A 71 10.87 -14.03 -9.61
N MET A 72 9.91 -13.51 -8.85
CA MET A 72 8.68 -14.20 -8.50
C MET A 72 7.58 -13.88 -9.51
N PRO A 73 6.87 -14.90 -10.05
CA PRO A 73 5.79 -14.66 -10.98
C PRO A 73 4.62 -13.93 -10.29
N VAL A 74 4.04 -12.97 -11.01
CA VAL A 74 2.88 -12.20 -10.56
C VAL A 74 1.64 -12.60 -11.37
N THR A 75 0.53 -12.80 -10.68
CA THR A 75 -0.72 -13.19 -11.33
C THR A 75 -1.55 -11.96 -11.69
N CYS A 76 -2.13 -11.98 -12.88
CA CYS A 76 -3.17 -11.05 -13.25
C CYS A 76 -4.47 -11.41 -12.53
N ASP A 77 -5.01 -10.52 -11.72
CA ASP A 77 -6.36 -10.70 -11.20
C ASP A 77 -7.37 -10.41 -12.30
N MET A 78 -7.85 -11.47 -12.94
CA MET A 78 -8.77 -11.38 -14.07
C MET A 78 -10.11 -10.71 -13.73
N ALA A 79 -10.48 -10.61 -12.44
CA ALA A 79 -11.68 -9.89 -12.03
C ALA A 79 -11.49 -8.37 -12.06
N SER A 80 -10.29 -7.89 -11.72
CA SER A 80 -9.97 -6.46 -11.67
C SER A 80 -9.16 -5.97 -12.88
N GLY A 81 -8.59 -6.88 -13.67
CA GLY A 81 -7.74 -6.57 -14.82
C GLY A 81 -6.40 -5.95 -14.43
N VAL A 82 -5.93 -6.15 -13.19
CA VAL A 82 -4.67 -5.58 -12.69
C VAL A 82 -3.81 -6.64 -12.01
N CYS A 83 -2.50 -6.37 -11.95
CA CYS A 83 -1.57 -7.28 -11.29
C CYS A 83 -1.81 -7.31 -9.78
N LYS A 84 -1.95 -8.52 -9.23
CA LYS A 84 -2.21 -8.73 -7.80
C LYS A 84 -1.04 -9.42 -7.13
N ILE A 85 -0.37 -8.67 -6.27
CA ILE A 85 0.69 -9.16 -5.38
C ILE A 85 0.80 -8.23 -4.16
N ALA A 86 1.32 -8.76 -3.05
CA ALA A 86 1.71 -7.94 -1.92
C ALA A 86 2.77 -6.90 -2.35
N PRO A 87 2.77 -5.69 -1.80
CA PRO A 87 3.72 -4.64 -2.14
C PRO A 87 5.15 -4.98 -1.67
N ARG A 88 6.13 -4.24 -2.17
CA ARG A 88 7.49 -4.20 -1.64
C ARG A 88 7.47 -3.50 -0.29
N ASP A 89 8.40 -3.85 0.58
CA ASP A 89 8.56 -3.17 1.86
C ASP A 89 9.24 -1.81 1.64
N CYS A 90 8.44 -0.78 1.45
CA CYS A 90 8.85 0.61 1.30
C CYS A 90 7.82 1.55 1.93
N ARG A 91 8.23 2.78 2.25
CA ARG A 91 7.37 3.83 2.82
C ARG A 91 7.00 4.89 1.79
N VAL A 92 5.73 5.25 1.72
CA VAL A 92 5.24 6.42 1.00
C VAL A 92 5.51 7.66 1.86
N LEU A 93 6.03 8.73 1.27
CA LEU A 93 6.18 9.99 1.98
C LEU A 93 4.82 10.70 2.05
N PRO A 94 4.48 11.33 3.20
CA PRO A 94 3.25 12.09 3.36
C PRO A 94 3.22 13.36 2.52
#